data_AF-A0A1V4ZV61-F1
#
_entry.id   AF-A0A1V4ZV61-F1
#
_cell.length_a   1.000
_cell.length_b   1.000
_cell.length_c   1.000
_cell.angle_alpha   90.00
_cell.angle_beta   90.00
_cell.angle_gamma   90.00
#
_symmetry.space_group_name_H-M   'P 1'
#
loop_
_entity.id
_entity.type
_entity.pdbx_description
1 polymer ?
#
loop_
_entity_poly.entity_id
_entity_poly.type
_entity_poly.pdbx_seq_one_letter_code
_entity_poly.pdbx_strand_id
1 'polypeptide(L)'
;MGTLLNTLRTKGAALLLLVIILIPSAVTAYNNSSLALTVKDAATGESLHGAMVYLDGRFRGVEESEVLVLNDIPDGSHTLRITKTGYRDAIKKVVVPGAGTAEIRMEKGSLFDLSGGNPAPRGINIVFIPSGTSYDCSARTKIPSTTYTTDETRFREDVLNVINRTFLNLEPMTSPAVPLPADYEDRFNFYYYYNASEPADAFSGCAGRVPDSYWSEVTFADLTVILYPSYVGQYNASCQPAGCYLSSGSGRRVMKVPADKPSLISHEAGHGLYGLVDTYCGDTYYYENAPNANVWSSLGSCTTDAARNNRNATDCRLIEQQYPSSCTTQFYRWDPDPDIMRDAQSGKFGVAATQRIGYVLEQTGGGRS
;
A
#
# COMPACT_ATOMS: atom_id res chain seq x y z
N MET A 1 -27.16 -9.96 -67.24
CA MET A 1 -26.51 -11.29 -67.28
C MET A 1 -26.52 -11.82 -65.84
N GLY A 2 -27.59 -12.40 -65.29
CA GLY A 2 -28.41 -13.53 -65.74
C GLY A 2 -27.93 -14.77 -64.96
N THR A 3 -28.65 -15.42 -64.05
CA THR A 3 -30.07 -15.31 -63.66
C THR A 3 -30.30 -16.04 -62.33
N LEU A 4 -31.22 -15.50 -61.53
CA LEU A 4 -31.90 -16.10 -60.38
C LEU A 4 -32.77 -17.31 -60.78
N LEU A 5 -32.99 -18.22 -59.81
CA LEU A 5 -34.19 -19.04 -59.54
C LEU A 5 -34.87 -19.84 -60.68
N ASN A 6 -34.90 -21.16 -60.51
CA ASN A 6 -36.12 -21.99 -60.31
C ASN A 6 -35.86 -23.44 -60.75
N THR A 7 -36.14 -24.43 -59.89
CA THR A 7 -37.31 -25.35 -60.03
C THR A 7 -37.21 -26.52 -59.05
N LEU A 8 -38.16 -26.56 -58.10
CA LEU A 8 -38.58 -27.79 -57.43
C LEU A 8 -39.56 -28.54 -58.34
N ARG A 9 -39.28 -29.81 -58.64
CA ARG A 9 -40.28 -30.91 -58.74
C ARG A 9 -39.56 -32.20 -59.14
N THR A 10 -39.53 -33.18 -58.24
CA THR A 10 -40.30 -34.43 -58.39
C THR A 10 -40.06 -35.35 -57.21
N LYS A 11 -41.18 -35.83 -56.67
CA LYS A 11 -41.40 -36.90 -55.68
C LYS A 11 -40.28 -37.94 -55.59
N GLY A 12 -39.72 -38.10 -54.40
CA GLY A 12 -38.91 -39.25 -54.00
C GLY A 12 -38.76 -39.24 -52.49
N ALA A 13 -39.31 -40.24 -51.81
CA ALA A 13 -39.24 -40.37 -50.36
C ALA A 13 -37.76 -40.43 -49.91
N ALA A 14 -37.27 -39.36 -49.28
CA ALA A 14 -35.97 -39.35 -48.64
C ALA A 14 -36.15 -39.79 -47.18
N LEU A 15 -35.75 -41.03 -46.92
CA LEU A 15 -35.59 -41.63 -45.60
C LEU A 15 -34.71 -40.69 -44.75
N LEU A 16 -35.30 -40.07 -43.73
CA LEU A 16 -34.57 -39.21 -42.79
C LEU A 16 -33.72 -40.12 -41.90
N LEU A 17 -32.46 -40.38 -42.30
CA LEU A 17 -31.49 -41.07 -41.44
C LEU A 17 -31.07 -40.08 -40.34
N LEU A 18 -31.72 -40.17 -39.19
CA LEU A 18 -31.34 -39.44 -37.99
C LEU A 18 -30.03 -40.06 -37.46
N VAL A 19 -28.87 -39.56 -37.90
CA VAL A 19 -27.58 -39.92 -37.30
C VAL A 19 -27.50 -39.22 -35.94
N ILE A 20 -27.92 -39.93 -34.90
CA ILE A 20 -27.62 -39.56 -33.51
C ILE A 20 -26.11 -39.78 -33.34
N ILE A 21 -25.32 -38.72 -33.50
CA ILE A 21 -23.93 -38.71 -33.06
C ILE A 21 -23.98 -38.67 -31.54
N LEU A 22 -23.94 -39.85 -30.91
CA LEU A 22 -23.55 -40.00 -29.51
C LEU A 22 -22.09 -39.53 -29.44
N ILE A 23 -21.90 -38.24 -29.15
CA ILE A 23 -20.63 -37.76 -28.64
C ILE A 23 -20.53 -38.41 -27.26
N PRO A 24 -19.60 -39.35 -27.00
CA PRO A 24 -19.36 -39.77 -25.64
C PRO A 24 -18.85 -38.52 -24.94
N SER A 25 -19.69 -37.92 -24.09
CA SER A 25 -19.21 -37.05 -23.04
C SER A 25 -18.25 -37.92 -22.25
N ALA A 26 -16.94 -37.80 -22.52
CA ALA A 26 -15.93 -38.28 -21.62
C ALA A 26 -16.16 -37.48 -20.33
N VAL A 27 -16.93 -38.06 -19.42
CA VAL A 27 -16.91 -37.67 -18.03
C VAL A 27 -15.50 -38.05 -17.60
N THR A 28 -14.56 -37.11 -17.70
CA THR A 28 -13.31 -37.22 -16.95
C THR A 28 -13.73 -37.27 -15.50
N ALA A 29 -13.71 -38.47 -14.92
CA ALA A 29 -13.74 -38.61 -13.48
C ALA A 29 -12.52 -37.83 -12.97
N TYR A 30 -12.75 -36.66 -12.39
CA TYR A 30 -11.73 -35.99 -11.62
C TYR A 30 -11.47 -36.90 -10.42
N ASN A 31 -10.29 -37.53 -10.40
CA ASN A 31 -9.83 -38.17 -9.19
C ASN A 31 -9.65 -37.06 -8.16
N ASN A 32 -10.51 -37.11 -7.16
CA ASN A 32 -10.52 -36.18 -6.05
C ASN A 32 -9.85 -36.90 -4.89
N SER A 33 -8.69 -36.37 -4.50
CA SER A 33 -7.87 -36.92 -3.42
C SER A 33 -7.99 -36.04 -2.17
N SER A 34 -7.50 -36.55 -1.05
CA SER A 34 -7.42 -35.80 0.20
C SER A 34 -5.98 -35.49 0.59
N LEU A 35 -5.79 -34.43 1.38
CA LEU A 35 -4.52 -34.02 1.93
C LEU A 35 -4.68 -33.74 3.43
N ALA A 36 -3.95 -34.47 4.26
CA ALA A 36 -3.89 -34.24 5.70
C ALA A 36 -2.80 -33.20 6.03
N LEU A 37 -3.17 -32.12 6.69
CA LEU A 37 -2.32 -30.98 7.02
C LEU A 37 -2.04 -30.93 8.52
N THR A 38 -0.79 -30.74 8.91
CA THR A 38 -0.40 -30.37 10.28
C THR A 38 0.26 -28.99 10.25
N VAL A 39 -0.07 -28.12 11.20
CA VAL A 39 0.52 -26.77 11.32
C VAL A 39 1.25 -26.66 12.65
N LYS A 40 2.50 -26.21 12.64
CA LYS A 40 3.37 -26.17 13.82
C LYS A 40 4.16 -24.86 13.93
N ASP A 41 4.49 -24.48 15.16
CA ASP A 41 5.46 -23.42 15.44
C ASP A 41 6.85 -23.89 14.96
N ALA A 42 7.52 -23.08 14.16
CA ALA A 42 8.82 -23.44 13.58
C ALA A 42 9.92 -23.59 14.65
N ALA A 43 9.83 -22.84 15.75
CA ALA A 43 10.84 -22.83 16.81
C ALA A 43 10.58 -23.90 17.87
N THR A 44 9.34 -24.07 18.33
CA THR A 44 9.01 -25.03 19.40
C THR A 44 8.60 -26.41 18.87
N GLY A 45 8.12 -26.49 17.63
CA GLY A 45 7.56 -27.71 17.04
C GLY A 45 6.16 -28.06 17.56
N GLU A 46 5.56 -27.22 18.41
CA GLU A 46 4.22 -27.40 18.95
C GLU A 46 3.15 -27.17 17.87
N SER A 47 2.03 -27.91 17.97
CA SER A 47 0.89 -27.74 17.05
C SER A 47 0.24 -26.36 17.19
N LEU A 48 -0.11 -25.76 16.06
CA LEU A 48 -0.72 -24.43 15.99
C LEU A 48 -2.19 -24.50 15.62
N HIS A 49 -3.03 -24.31 16.63
CA HIS A 49 -4.48 -24.22 16.46
C HIS A 49 -4.95 -22.83 16.03
N GLY A 50 -6.07 -22.78 15.31
CA GLY A 50 -6.68 -21.57 14.78
C GLY A 50 -6.03 -21.03 13.51
N ALA A 51 -5.23 -21.82 12.79
CA ALA A 51 -4.62 -21.40 11.53
C ALA A 51 -5.63 -21.51 10.36
N MET A 52 -5.80 -20.44 9.57
CA MET A 52 -6.65 -20.47 8.38
C MET A 52 -5.90 -21.07 7.20
N VAL A 53 -6.55 -21.96 6.46
CA VAL A 53 -5.94 -22.72 5.37
C VAL A 53 -6.60 -22.36 4.04
N TYR A 54 -5.78 -22.01 3.05
CA TYR A 54 -6.20 -21.71 1.69
C TYR A 54 -5.49 -22.66 0.71
N LEU A 55 -6.22 -23.21 -0.26
CA LEU A 55 -5.69 -24.00 -1.37
C LEU A 55 -6.00 -23.29 -2.68
N ASP A 56 -4.98 -22.97 -3.46
CA ASP A 56 -5.07 -22.22 -4.72
C ASP A 56 -5.88 -20.92 -4.57
N GLY A 57 -5.64 -20.23 -3.45
CA GLY A 57 -6.30 -18.97 -3.10
C GLY A 57 -7.70 -19.12 -2.49
N ARG A 58 -8.30 -20.32 -2.50
CA ARG A 58 -9.64 -20.56 -1.92
C ARG A 58 -9.54 -21.00 -0.47
N PHE A 59 -10.33 -20.39 0.41
CA PHE A 59 -10.41 -20.79 1.81
C PHE A 59 -10.96 -22.22 1.94
N ARG A 60 -10.31 -23.04 2.77
CA ARG A 60 -10.64 -24.46 2.97
C ARG A 60 -11.02 -24.81 4.40
N GLY A 61 -10.76 -23.94 5.36
CA GLY A 61 -11.11 -24.16 6.76
C GLY A 61 -10.11 -23.57 7.74
N VAL A 62 -10.38 -23.77 9.02
CA VAL A 62 -9.50 -23.43 10.14
C VAL A 62 -8.97 -24.74 10.73
N GLU A 63 -7.67 -24.80 11.01
CA GLU A 63 -7.08 -25.89 11.80
C GLU A 63 -7.57 -25.74 13.24
N GLU A 64 -8.41 -26.66 13.72
CA GLU A 64 -8.93 -26.68 15.09
C GLU A 64 -8.44 -27.92 15.88
N SER A 65 -7.69 -28.81 15.23
CA SER A 65 -7.21 -30.08 15.77
C SER A 65 -5.84 -30.38 15.17
N GLU A 66 -5.10 -31.35 15.73
CA GLU A 66 -3.74 -31.66 15.27
C GLU A 66 -3.59 -31.91 13.76
N VAL A 67 -4.65 -32.39 13.09
CA VAL A 67 -4.66 -32.64 11.64
C VAL A 67 -5.93 -32.06 11.01
N LEU A 68 -5.78 -31.20 10.01
CA LEU A 68 -6.87 -30.76 9.14
C LEU A 68 -6.85 -31.56 7.83
N VAL A 69 -7.95 -32.23 7.48
CA VAL A 69 -8.05 -32.97 6.21
C VAL A 69 -8.77 -32.13 5.16
N LEU A 70 -8.07 -31.82 4.07
CA LEU A 70 -8.62 -31.18 2.90
C LEU A 70 -9.10 -32.27 1.92
N ASN A 71 -10.41 -32.34 1.64
CA ASN A 71 -11.00 -33.31 0.71
C ASN A 71 -11.21 -32.72 -0.70
N ASP A 72 -11.58 -33.52 -1.68
CA ASP A 72 -11.97 -33.03 -3.01
C ASP A 72 -10.93 -32.14 -3.69
N ILE A 73 -9.65 -32.52 -3.55
CA ILE A 73 -8.56 -31.84 -4.24
C ILE A 73 -8.31 -32.57 -5.56
N PRO A 74 -8.43 -31.88 -6.71
CA PRO A 74 -8.06 -32.46 -8.00
C PRO A 74 -6.63 -32.98 -7.98
N ASP A 75 -6.35 -34.04 -8.73
CA ASP A 75 -4.96 -34.46 -8.91
C ASP A 75 -4.16 -33.36 -9.66
N GLY A 76 -3.01 -32.97 -9.13
CA GLY A 76 -2.12 -31.94 -9.69
C GLY A 76 -1.21 -31.27 -8.67
N SER A 77 -0.56 -30.19 -9.10
CA SER A 77 0.21 -29.29 -8.22
C SER A 77 -0.70 -28.19 -7.69
N HIS A 78 -0.63 -27.94 -6.39
CA HIS A 78 -1.42 -26.92 -5.71
C HIS A 78 -0.53 -26.03 -4.84
N THR A 79 -1.03 -24.84 -4.51
CA THR A 79 -0.38 -23.91 -3.59
C THR A 79 -1.21 -23.78 -2.32
N LEU A 80 -0.63 -24.17 -1.18
CA LEU A 80 -1.16 -23.91 0.14
C LEU A 80 -0.68 -22.54 0.63
N ARG A 81 -1.59 -21.77 1.23
CA ARG A 81 -1.27 -20.59 2.04
C ARG A 81 -1.91 -20.75 3.41
N ILE A 82 -1.10 -20.67 4.46
CA ILE A 82 -1.55 -20.78 5.85
C ILE A 82 -1.35 -19.43 6.53
N THR A 83 -2.38 -18.93 7.20
CA THR A 83 -2.34 -17.65 7.92
C THR A 83 -2.73 -17.84 9.38
N LYS A 84 -2.03 -17.19 10.30
CA LYS A 84 -2.34 -17.23 11.73
C LYS A 84 -1.81 -15.97 12.40
N THR A 85 -2.66 -15.25 13.12
CA THR A 85 -2.24 -14.03 13.85
C THR A 85 -1.05 -14.34 14.78
N GLY A 86 -0.05 -13.47 14.75
CA GLY A 86 1.23 -13.63 15.47
C GLY A 86 2.25 -14.52 14.77
N TYR A 87 1.94 -15.03 13.57
CA TYR A 87 2.83 -15.82 12.73
C TYR A 87 2.86 -15.27 11.32
N ARG A 88 4.01 -15.40 10.66
CA ARG A 88 4.17 -15.08 9.24
C ARG A 88 3.39 -16.08 8.39
N ASP A 89 2.79 -15.58 7.30
CA ASP A 89 2.12 -16.43 6.31
C ASP A 89 3.10 -17.50 5.79
N ALA A 90 2.66 -18.76 5.77
CA ALA A 90 3.43 -19.86 5.22
C ALA A 90 2.85 -20.28 3.86
N ILE A 91 3.68 -20.29 2.82
CA ILE A 91 3.31 -20.72 1.47
C ILE A 91 4.06 -22.00 1.13
N LYS A 92 3.34 -23.04 0.68
CA LYS A 92 3.93 -24.33 0.31
C LYS A 92 3.28 -24.90 -0.95
N LYS A 93 4.11 -25.30 -1.92
CA LYS A 93 3.64 -26.10 -3.06
C LYS A 93 3.50 -27.56 -2.64
N VAL A 94 2.39 -28.18 -3.01
CA VAL A 94 2.09 -29.60 -2.75
C VAL A 94 1.60 -30.27 -4.03
N VAL A 95 1.83 -31.57 -4.16
CA VAL A 95 1.30 -32.39 -5.25
C VAL A 95 0.26 -33.34 -4.67
N VAL A 96 -0.87 -33.47 -5.36
CA VAL A 96 -2.00 -34.33 -5.00
C VAL A 96 -2.31 -35.26 -6.19
N PRO A 97 -2.52 -36.57 -6.01
CA PRO A 97 -2.21 -37.33 -4.82
C PRO A 97 -0.67 -37.41 -4.71
N GLY A 98 -0.13 -36.88 -3.62
CA GLY A 98 1.28 -36.99 -3.28
C GLY A 98 1.47 -37.95 -2.11
N ALA A 99 2.24 -37.53 -1.11
CA ALA A 99 2.41 -38.29 0.14
C ALA A 99 1.13 -38.39 1.01
N GLY A 100 0.03 -37.74 0.62
CA GLY A 100 -1.22 -37.68 1.39
C GLY A 100 -1.15 -36.82 2.65
N THR A 101 0.04 -36.35 3.04
CA THR A 101 0.27 -35.50 4.22
C THR A 101 1.15 -34.30 3.88
N ALA A 102 0.97 -33.19 4.59
CA ALA A 102 1.82 -32.00 4.52
C ALA A 102 1.97 -31.35 5.90
N GLU A 103 3.22 -31.27 6.39
CA GLU A 103 3.56 -30.48 7.58
C GLU A 103 3.97 -29.06 7.19
N ILE A 104 3.37 -28.07 7.85
CA ILE A 104 3.68 -26.64 7.69
C ILE A 104 4.30 -26.14 9.00
N ARG A 105 5.48 -25.54 8.91
CA ARG A 105 6.11 -24.81 10.02
C ARG A 105 5.91 -23.31 9.80
N MET A 106 5.32 -22.64 10.77
CA MET A 106 5.09 -21.19 10.74
C MET A 106 6.06 -20.49 11.71
N GLU A 107 6.71 -19.44 11.24
CA GLU A 107 7.56 -18.60 12.07
C GLU A 107 6.73 -17.55 12.80
N LYS A 108 7.00 -17.34 14.09
CA LYS A 108 6.42 -16.20 14.82
C LYS A 108 6.87 -14.89 14.18
N GLY A 109 5.96 -13.92 14.19
CA GLY A 109 6.26 -12.58 13.71
C GLY A 109 5.00 -11.77 13.55
N SER A 110 5.17 -10.46 13.66
CA SER A 110 4.09 -9.50 13.50
C SER A 110 4.18 -8.75 12.17
N LEU A 111 5.22 -9.00 11.37
CA LEU A 111 5.43 -8.36 10.07
C LEU A 111 4.91 -9.21 8.91
N PHE A 112 4.04 -8.62 8.09
CA PHE A 112 3.37 -9.25 6.95
C PHE A 112 3.69 -8.49 5.65
N ASP A 113 4.06 -9.24 4.60
CA ASP A 113 4.32 -8.68 3.26
C ASP A 113 3.02 -8.51 2.47
N LEU A 114 2.84 -7.34 1.86
CA LEU A 114 1.75 -7.02 0.95
C LEU A 114 2.18 -7.01 -0.52
N SER A 115 3.47 -7.22 -0.80
CA SER A 115 4.10 -7.20 -2.13
C SER A 115 4.05 -8.56 -2.84
N GLY A 116 3.20 -9.48 -2.38
CA GLY A 116 3.00 -10.79 -3.01
C GLY A 116 4.18 -11.76 -2.89
N GLY A 117 5.11 -11.54 -1.95
CA GLY A 117 6.24 -12.44 -1.69
C GLY A 117 7.44 -12.23 -2.62
N ASN A 118 7.46 -11.15 -3.41
CA ASN A 118 8.62 -10.79 -4.24
C ASN A 118 8.97 -9.28 -4.11
N PRO A 119 9.43 -8.82 -2.93
CA PRO A 119 9.85 -7.44 -2.75
C PRO A 119 10.98 -7.05 -3.71
N ALA A 120 10.88 -5.87 -4.31
CA ALA A 120 11.93 -5.29 -5.12
C ALA A 120 13.20 -5.08 -4.27
N PRO A 121 14.37 -5.67 -4.64
CA PRO A 121 15.59 -5.61 -3.82
C PRO A 121 16.13 -4.20 -3.52
N ARG A 122 15.71 -3.20 -4.30
CA ARG A 122 16.03 -1.78 -4.11
C ARG A 122 14.77 -0.91 -4.08
N GLY A 123 13.64 -1.51 -3.71
CA GLY A 123 12.37 -0.81 -3.55
C GLY A 123 12.32 -0.01 -2.25
N ILE A 124 11.45 0.99 -2.22
CA ILE A 124 11.11 1.80 -1.06
C ILE A 124 10.23 0.96 -0.13
N ASN A 125 10.71 0.67 1.06
CA ASN A 125 10.04 -0.19 2.03
C ASN A 125 9.14 0.64 2.96
N ILE A 126 7.83 0.49 2.79
CA ILE A 126 6.82 1.21 3.55
C ILE A 126 6.11 0.21 4.46
N VAL A 127 6.14 0.47 5.76
CA VAL A 127 5.56 -0.43 6.77
C VAL A 127 4.47 0.30 7.55
N PHE A 128 3.24 -0.21 7.47
CA PHE A 128 2.10 0.32 8.20
C PHE A 128 1.98 -0.34 9.58
N ILE A 129 1.62 0.42 10.62
CA ILE A 129 1.35 -0.09 11.97
C ILE A 129 0.02 0.49 12.47
N PRO A 130 -0.86 -0.32 13.10
CA PRO A 130 -2.16 0.17 13.55
C PRO A 130 -1.99 1.08 14.77
N SER A 131 -2.72 2.18 14.78
CA SER A 131 -2.86 2.96 16.01
C SER A 131 -3.94 2.39 16.93
N GLY A 132 -3.62 2.28 18.21
CA GLY A 132 -4.56 2.01 19.29
C GLY A 132 -5.21 3.29 19.83
N THR A 133 -4.98 4.43 19.19
CA THR A 133 -5.54 5.73 19.57
C THR A 133 -6.18 6.42 18.37
N SER A 134 -7.20 7.23 18.64
CA SER A 134 -7.85 8.13 17.69
C SER A 134 -8.04 9.50 18.36
N TYR A 135 -8.80 10.38 17.73
CA TYR A 135 -9.09 11.71 18.23
C TYR A 135 -10.59 11.99 18.17
N ASP A 136 -11.10 12.61 19.23
CA ASP A 136 -12.46 13.14 19.29
C ASP A 136 -12.43 14.64 18.99
N CYS A 137 -13.04 15.03 17.87
CA CYS A 137 -13.10 16.43 17.46
C CYS A 137 -14.00 17.30 18.34
N SER A 138 -15.06 16.73 18.90
CA SER A 138 -15.99 17.45 19.75
C SER A 138 -15.33 17.77 21.10
N ALA A 139 -14.64 16.77 21.66
CA ALA A 139 -13.94 16.91 22.94
C ALA A 139 -12.50 17.47 22.80
N ARG A 140 -11.98 17.57 21.57
CA ARG A 140 -10.60 17.98 21.26
C ARG A 140 -9.56 17.20 22.05
N THR A 141 -9.76 15.90 22.17
CA THR A 141 -8.89 15.04 22.96
C THR A 141 -8.57 13.74 22.25
N LYS A 142 -7.39 13.24 22.56
CA LYS A 142 -6.98 11.88 22.23
C LYS A 142 -7.89 10.89 22.95
N ILE A 143 -8.30 9.85 22.23
CA ILE A 143 -9.10 8.74 22.76
C ILE A 143 -8.46 7.39 22.44
N PRO A 144 -8.68 6.34 23.25
CA PRO A 144 -8.36 4.99 22.83
C PRO A 144 -9.22 4.58 21.63
N SER A 145 -8.70 3.72 20.77
CA SER A 145 -9.45 3.10 19.68
C SER A 145 -9.12 1.63 19.57
N THR A 146 -10.17 0.82 19.41
CA THR A 146 -10.03 -0.63 19.15
C THR A 146 -10.24 -1.00 17.69
N THR A 147 -10.59 -0.03 16.82
CA THR A 147 -10.97 -0.27 15.41
C THR A 147 -9.97 -1.17 14.67
N TYR A 148 -8.67 -0.98 14.90
CA TYR A 148 -7.63 -1.82 14.30
C TYR A 148 -7.10 -2.90 15.24
N THR A 149 -7.11 -2.69 16.56
CA THR A 149 -6.53 -3.66 17.51
C THR A 149 -7.39 -4.90 17.75
N THR A 150 -8.69 -4.84 17.41
CA THR A 150 -9.58 -6.01 17.48
C THR A 150 -9.95 -6.57 16.11
N ASP A 151 -9.54 -5.92 15.02
CA ASP A 151 -9.89 -6.29 13.65
C ASP A 151 -8.71 -6.07 12.70
N GLU A 152 -7.84 -7.09 12.61
CA GLU A 152 -6.71 -7.12 11.67
C GLU A 152 -7.15 -7.01 10.21
N THR A 153 -8.30 -7.61 9.87
CA THR A 153 -8.83 -7.60 8.51
C THR A 153 -9.18 -6.16 8.11
N ARG A 154 -9.89 -5.44 8.97
CA ARG A 154 -10.21 -4.04 8.74
C ARG A 154 -8.95 -3.17 8.59
N PHE A 155 -7.97 -3.37 9.45
CA PHE A 155 -6.69 -2.65 9.36
C PHE A 155 -6.01 -2.91 8.00
N ARG A 156 -5.91 -4.18 7.60
CA ARG A 156 -5.31 -4.56 6.33
C ARG A 156 -6.05 -3.98 5.13
N GLU A 157 -7.38 -4.00 5.13
CA GLU A 157 -8.19 -3.39 4.07
C GLU A 157 -7.94 -1.88 3.94
N ASP A 158 -7.91 -1.16 5.06
CA ASP A 158 -7.62 0.27 5.07
C ASP A 158 -6.17 0.56 4.60
N VAL A 159 -5.19 -0.28 4.98
CA VAL A 159 -3.82 -0.19 4.45
C VAL A 159 -3.79 -0.34 2.93
N LEU A 160 -4.45 -1.36 2.38
CA LEU A 160 -4.52 -1.58 0.93
C LEU A 160 -5.22 -0.42 0.20
N ASN A 161 -6.27 0.13 0.80
CA ASN A 161 -6.94 1.32 0.27
C ASN A 161 -6.01 2.54 0.26
N VAL A 162 -5.22 2.74 1.30
CA VAL A 162 -4.22 3.81 1.35
C VAL A 162 -3.17 3.61 0.27
N ILE A 163 -2.61 2.40 0.15
CA ILE A 163 -1.62 2.05 -0.88
C ILE A 163 -2.13 2.43 -2.28
N ASN A 164 -3.31 1.93 -2.63
CA ASN A 164 -3.88 2.12 -3.97
C ASN A 164 -4.30 3.55 -4.27
N ARG A 165 -4.67 4.35 -3.25
CA ARG A 165 -5.16 5.73 -3.46
C ARG A 165 -4.06 6.78 -3.40
N THR A 166 -2.85 6.40 -2.98
CA THR A 166 -1.76 7.35 -2.71
C THR A 166 -0.47 6.91 -3.41
N PHE A 167 0.22 5.90 -2.89
CA PHE A 167 1.52 5.46 -3.38
C PHE A 167 1.46 4.89 -4.80
N LEU A 168 0.45 4.07 -5.11
CA LEU A 168 0.24 3.48 -6.44
C LEU A 168 -0.70 4.32 -7.34
N ASN A 169 -1.05 5.54 -6.90
CA ASN A 169 -1.89 6.45 -7.67
C ASN A 169 -1.24 7.84 -7.71
N LEU A 170 0.06 7.85 -7.99
CA LEU A 170 0.90 9.05 -7.91
C LEU A 170 0.84 9.90 -9.18
N GLU A 171 0.63 9.28 -10.34
CA GLU A 171 0.49 10.00 -11.63
C GLU A 171 -0.58 11.11 -11.60
N PRO A 172 -1.84 10.87 -11.20
CA PRO A 172 -2.83 11.94 -11.15
C PRO A 172 -2.55 12.99 -10.08
N MET A 173 -1.67 12.69 -9.11
CA MET A 173 -1.25 13.58 -8.02
C MET A 173 0.00 14.41 -8.36
N THR A 174 0.67 14.11 -9.48
CA THR A 174 1.89 14.78 -9.93
C THR A 174 1.66 15.56 -11.22
N SER A 175 2.64 16.37 -11.61
CA SER A 175 2.55 17.20 -12.81
C SER A 175 2.87 16.39 -14.07
N PRO A 176 1.99 16.35 -15.08
CA PRO A 176 2.26 15.64 -16.34
C PRO A 176 3.38 16.29 -17.17
N ALA A 177 3.81 17.50 -16.83
CA ALA A 177 4.94 18.16 -17.48
C ALA A 177 6.28 17.46 -17.20
N VAL A 178 6.36 16.66 -16.12
CA VAL A 178 7.53 15.88 -15.74
C VAL A 178 7.04 14.47 -15.40
N PRO A 179 7.01 13.56 -16.39
CA PRO A 179 6.48 12.22 -16.16
C PRO A 179 7.34 11.47 -15.14
N LEU A 180 6.66 10.67 -14.31
CA LEU A 180 7.33 9.72 -13.42
C LEU A 180 7.94 8.57 -14.24
N PRO A 181 8.89 7.80 -13.66
CA PRO A 181 9.31 6.55 -14.27
C PRO A 181 8.11 5.63 -14.53
N ALA A 182 8.05 5.03 -15.72
CA ALA A 182 6.88 4.24 -16.14
C ALA A 182 6.60 3.01 -15.26
N ASP A 183 7.62 2.54 -14.53
CA ASP A 183 7.59 1.41 -13.61
C ASP A 183 7.58 1.86 -12.14
N TYR A 184 7.19 3.11 -11.84
CA TYR A 184 7.29 3.64 -10.47
C TYR A 184 6.53 2.79 -9.42
N GLU A 185 5.44 2.14 -9.82
CA GLU A 185 4.64 1.25 -8.98
C GLU A 185 5.45 0.04 -8.49
N ASP A 186 6.36 -0.47 -9.31
CA ASP A 186 7.25 -1.60 -8.98
C ASP A 186 8.41 -1.19 -8.05
N ARG A 187 8.54 0.11 -7.74
CA ARG A 187 9.62 0.65 -6.90
C ARG A 187 9.25 0.69 -5.43
N PHE A 188 8.08 0.19 -5.03
CA PHE A 188 7.63 0.14 -3.64
C PHE A 188 7.47 -1.30 -3.14
N ASN A 189 7.84 -1.51 -1.89
CA ASN A 189 7.53 -2.71 -1.13
C ASN A 189 6.63 -2.30 0.04
N PHE A 190 5.51 -2.98 0.19
CA PHE A 190 4.53 -2.65 1.23
C PHE A 190 4.44 -3.78 2.23
N TYR A 191 4.37 -3.40 3.50
CA TYR A 191 4.23 -4.31 4.62
C TYR A 191 3.24 -3.74 5.63
N TYR A 192 2.65 -4.59 6.45
CA TYR A 192 2.06 -4.13 7.70
C TYR A 192 2.62 -4.91 8.88
N TYR A 193 2.74 -4.24 10.01
CA TYR A 193 3.10 -4.83 11.29
C TYR A 193 1.86 -4.86 12.19
N TYR A 194 1.50 -6.04 12.68
CA TYR A 194 0.32 -6.25 13.51
C TYR A 194 0.66 -6.99 14.81
N ASN A 195 0.65 -6.25 15.90
CA ASN A 195 0.65 -6.77 17.26
C ASN A 195 -0.44 -6.03 18.06
N ALA A 196 -1.60 -6.66 18.23
CA ALA A 196 -2.75 -6.05 18.90
C ALA A 196 -2.50 -5.66 20.37
N SER A 197 -1.57 -6.34 21.04
CA SER A 197 -1.22 -6.05 22.44
C SER A 197 -0.32 -4.84 22.59
N GLU A 198 0.37 -4.43 21.53
CA GLU A 198 1.30 -3.30 21.51
C GLU A 198 1.06 -2.46 20.25
N PRO A 199 -0.07 -1.74 20.14
CA PRO A 199 -0.32 -0.89 19.00
C PRO A 199 0.49 0.42 19.08
N ALA A 200 0.61 1.11 17.96
CA ALA A 200 1.16 2.46 17.92
C ALA A 200 0.21 3.49 18.54
N ASP A 201 0.76 4.63 18.92
CA ASP A 201 0.01 5.75 19.49
C ASP A 201 0.18 6.99 18.61
N ALA A 202 -0.77 7.21 17.70
CA ALA A 202 -0.73 8.32 16.74
C ALA A 202 -0.76 9.70 17.43
N PHE A 203 -1.28 9.80 18.65
CA PHE A 203 -1.44 11.07 19.35
C PHE A 203 -0.45 11.21 20.51
N SER A 204 0.75 10.64 20.35
CA SER A 204 1.89 10.82 21.25
C SER A 204 2.96 11.66 20.56
N GLY A 205 2.93 12.97 20.75
CA GLY A 205 3.79 13.91 20.02
C GLY A 205 3.32 14.12 18.58
N CYS A 206 4.22 14.61 17.72
CA CYS A 206 3.86 14.98 16.34
C CYS A 206 3.56 13.74 15.49
N ALA A 207 4.55 12.93 15.13
CA ALA A 207 4.36 11.73 14.29
C ALA A 207 3.86 10.50 15.06
N GLY A 208 3.57 10.62 16.36
CA GLY A 208 3.15 9.51 17.22
C GLY A 208 4.32 8.70 17.80
N ARG A 209 3.99 7.63 18.53
CA ARG A 209 4.93 6.69 19.14
C ARG A 209 4.73 5.29 18.58
N VAL A 210 5.82 4.69 18.13
CA VAL A 210 5.88 3.28 17.68
C VAL A 210 6.51 2.43 18.80
N PRO A 211 5.95 1.26 19.15
CA PRO A 211 6.46 0.38 20.20
C PRO A 211 7.88 -0.12 19.94
N ASP A 212 8.62 -0.48 21.00
CA ASP A 212 10.00 -0.99 20.86
C ASP A 212 10.09 -2.35 20.17
N SER A 213 9.10 -3.22 20.38
CA SER A 213 8.99 -4.54 19.70
C SER A 213 8.92 -4.42 18.18
N TYR A 214 8.30 -3.36 17.66
CA TYR A 214 8.31 -3.07 16.22
C TYR A 214 9.73 -2.89 15.72
N TRP A 215 10.56 -2.11 16.44
CA TRP A 215 11.92 -1.80 15.99
C TRP A 215 12.88 -2.99 16.08
N SER A 216 12.55 -4.04 16.83
CA SER A 216 13.34 -5.28 16.84
C SER A 216 13.07 -6.16 15.61
N GLU A 217 11.87 -6.10 15.03
CA GLU A 217 11.53 -6.85 13.81
C GLU A 217 11.70 -6.02 12.53
N VAL A 218 11.44 -4.72 12.62
CA VAL A 218 11.41 -3.81 11.46
C VAL A 218 12.61 -2.87 11.51
N THR A 219 13.71 -3.34 10.94
CA THR A 219 14.99 -2.62 10.87
C THR A 219 15.28 -2.01 9.49
N PHE A 220 14.43 -2.28 8.50
CA PHE A 220 14.66 -1.99 7.08
C PHE A 220 13.68 -0.95 6.49
N ALA A 221 12.70 -0.48 7.27
CA ALA A 221 11.68 0.44 6.76
C ALA A 221 12.31 1.78 6.34
N ASP A 222 12.07 2.18 5.10
CA ASP A 222 12.34 3.54 4.62
C ASP A 222 11.31 4.52 5.18
N LEU A 223 10.09 4.05 5.45
CA LEU A 223 9.03 4.82 6.10
C LEU A 223 8.13 3.92 6.95
N THR A 224 7.94 4.30 8.21
CA THR A 224 6.91 3.74 9.09
C THR A 224 5.68 4.64 9.09
N VAL A 225 4.51 4.07 8.80
CA VAL A 225 3.23 4.77 8.76
C VAL A 225 2.35 4.30 9.92
N ILE A 226 2.16 5.15 10.93
CA ILE A 226 1.12 4.95 11.95
C ILE A 226 -0.23 5.31 11.33
N LEU A 227 -1.03 4.30 11.02
CA LEU A 227 -2.36 4.50 10.47
C LEU A 227 -3.38 4.53 11.60
N TYR A 228 -4.13 5.62 11.70
CA TYR A 228 -5.20 5.75 12.69
C TYR A 228 -6.57 5.83 11.99
N PRO A 229 -7.65 5.31 12.61
CA PRO A 229 -8.99 5.34 12.02
C PRO A 229 -9.53 6.78 11.99
N SER A 230 -10.57 7.05 11.20
CA SER A 230 -11.19 8.38 11.13
C SER A 230 -11.46 8.97 12.53
N TYR A 231 -11.28 10.27 12.68
CA TYR A 231 -11.66 10.98 13.89
C TYR A 231 -13.15 10.76 14.17
N VAL A 232 -13.52 10.78 15.45
CA VAL A 232 -14.92 10.78 15.88
C VAL A 232 -15.40 12.21 16.15
N GLY A 233 -16.71 12.43 16.14
CA GLY A 233 -17.31 13.74 16.38
C GLY A 233 -17.46 14.60 15.13
N GLN A 234 -17.70 15.90 15.32
CA GLN A 234 -18.00 16.83 14.22
C GLN A 234 -16.75 17.52 13.69
N TYR A 235 -16.50 17.36 12.40
CA TYR A 235 -15.37 17.98 11.69
C TYR A 235 -15.71 19.43 11.38
N ASN A 236 -14.78 20.34 11.62
CA ASN A 236 -14.94 21.76 11.30
C ASN A 236 -13.57 22.40 11.08
N ALA A 237 -13.52 23.69 10.72
CA ALA A 237 -12.25 24.38 10.46
C ALA A 237 -11.26 24.34 11.64
N SER A 238 -11.74 24.17 12.88
CA SER A 238 -10.92 24.07 14.09
C SER A 238 -10.57 22.63 14.49
N CYS A 239 -11.12 21.63 13.82
CA CYS A 239 -10.77 20.22 14.03
C CYS A 239 -10.87 19.43 12.73
N GLN A 240 -9.70 19.14 12.15
CA GLN A 240 -9.52 18.30 10.98
C GLN A 240 -8.50 17.21 11.29
N PRO A 241 -8.56 16.06 10.60
CA PRO A 241 -7.51 15.05 10.68
C PRO A 241 -6.14 15.67 10.41
N ALA A 242 -5.18 15.34 11.26
CA ALA A 242 -3.83 15.88 11.22
C ALA A 242 -2.83 14.79 10.90
N GLY A 243 -2.02 15.05 9.88
CA GLY A 243 -0.82 14.29 9.60
C GLY A 243 0.34 14.85 10.42
N CYS A 244 1.41 14.08 10.52
CA CYS A 244 2.72 14.63 10.81
C CYS A 244 3.78 13.61 10.48
N TYR A 245 4.86 14.08 9.86
CA TYR A 245 6.10 13.37 9.64
C TYR A 245 7.20 13.84 10.61
N LEU A 246 8.02 12.89 11.08
CA LEU A 246 9.27 13.14 11.77
C LEU A 246 10.37 12.19 11.28
N SER A 247 11.54 12.77 11.01
CA SER A 247 12.80 12.01 10.93
C SER A 247 13.48 12.06 12.29
N SER A 248 13.55 10.92 12.99
CA SER A 248 14.36 10.80 14.20
C SER A 248 15.85 10.72 13.84
N GLY A 249 16.73 11.23 14.70
CA GLY A 249 18.19 11.22 14.48
C GLY A 249 18.83 9.83 14.37
N SER A 250 18.08 8.75 14.63
CA SER A 250 18.50 7.36 14.42
C SER A 250 18.22 6.85 13.00
N GLY A 251 17.82 7.71 12.08
CA GLY A 251 17.47 7.36 10.70
C GLY A 251 16.06 6.80 10.53
N ARG A 252 15.29 6.65 11.62
CA ARG A 252 13.89 6.20 11.53
C ARG A 252 13.01 7.35 11.07
N ARG A 253 12.24 7.09 10.02
CA ARG A 253 11.27 7.99 9.41
C ARG A 253 9.87 7.52 9.75
N VAL A 254 9.14 8.31 10.51
CA VAL A 254 7.80 7.96 11.00
C VAL A 254 6.83 9.05 10.58
N MET A 255 5.67 8.65 10.09
CA MET A 255 4.54 9.56 9.94
C MET A 255 3.28 8.97 10.57
N LYS A 256 2.36 9.85 10.98
CA LYS A 256 0.99 9.46 11.31
C LYS A 256 0.02 10.05 10.31
N VAL A 257 -1.00 9.27 9.95
CA VAL A 257 -2.06 9.71 9.02
C VAL A 257 -3.38 9.00 9.29
N PRO A 258 -4.52 9.65 8.95
CA PRO A 258 -5.81 8.99 8.98
C PRO A 258 -5.95 8.05 7.77
N ALA A 259 -6.73 6.99 7.89
CA ALA A 259 -7.00 6.08 6.78
C ALA A 259 -7.83 6.67 5.63
N ASP A 260 -8.49 7.82 5.84
CA ASP A 260 -9.50 8.35 4.92
C ASP A 260 -9.14 9.67 4.22
N LYS A 261 -7.92 10.21 4.42
CA LYS A 261 -7.46 11.48 3.81
C LYS A 261 -6.27 11.27 2.85
N PRO A 262 -6.49 10.85 1.59
CA PRO A 262 -5.41 10.59 0.64
C PRO A 262 -4.52 11.81 0.33
N SER A 263 -5.09 13.02 0.31
CA SER A 263 -4.30 14.26 0.11
C SER A 263 -3.31 14.47 1.25
N LEU A 264 -3.78 14.33 2.50
CA LEU A 264 -2.95 14.45 3.69
C LEU A 264 -1.88 13.35 3.74
N ILE A 265 -2.25 12.12 3.37
CA ILE A 265 -1.28 11.02 3.25
C ILE A 265 -0.20 11.34 2.24
N SER A 266 -0.57 11.89 1.08
CA SER A 266 0.37 12.27 0.03
C SER A 266 1.30 13.38 0.51
N HIS A 267 0.77 14.41 1.20
CA HIS A 267 1.55 15.49 1.81
C HIS A 267 2.65 14.95 2.75
N GLU A 268 2.26 14.12 3.72
CA GLU A 268 3.21 13.57 4.69
C GLU A 268 4.22 12.59 4.07
N ALA A 269 3.78 11.79 3.09
CA ALA A 269 4.68 10.96 2.28
C ALA A 269 5.66 11.82 1.45
N GLY A 270 5.23 13.03 1.06
CA GLY A 270 6.07 14.08 0.47
C GLY A 270 7.33 14.35 1.27
N HIS A 271 7.18 14.54 2.58
CA HIS A 271 8.30 14.67 3.50
C HIS A 271 9.04 13.34 3.67
N GLY A 272 8.31 12.27 4.01
CA GLY A 272 8.91 11.02 4.47
C GLY A 272 9.70 10.24 3.42
N LEU A 273 9.24 10.25 2.18
CA LEU A 273 9.87 9.53 1.07
C LEU A 273 10.73 10.45 0.23
N TYR A 274 10.18 11.60 -0.15
CA TYR A 274 10.76 12.43 -1.18
C TYR A 274 11.57 13.59 -0.62
N GLY A 275 11.52 13.84 0.70
CA GLY A 275 12.21 14.96 1.34
C GLY A 275 11.77 16.29 0.75
N LEU A 276 10.48 16.42 0.42
CA LEU A 276 9.87 17.69 0.07
C LEU A 276 9.76 18.55 1.33
N VAL A 277 9.83 19.86 1.14
CA VAL A 277 9.72 20.86 2.20
C VAL A 277 8.36 21.53 2.08
N ASP A 278 7.75 21.89 3.22
CA ASP A 278 6.51 22.65 3.24
C ASP A 278 6.65 23.99 2.51
N THR A 279 5.58 24.39 1.83
CA THR A 279 5.51 25.63 1.04
C THR A 279 4.46 26.61 1.56
N TYR A 280 3.85 26.31 2.72
CA TYR A 280 3.12 27.29 3.53
C TYR A 280 4.08 28.03 4.46
N CYS A 281 3.65 29.17 5.02
CA CYS A 281 4.39 29.87 6.07
C CYS A 281 3.79 29.55 7.44
N GLY A 282 4.60 29.08 8.38
CA GLY A 282 4.17 28.62 9.70
C GLY A 282 5.22 27.78 10.41
N ASP A 283 4.79 27.01 11.41
CA ASP A 283 5.64 26.13 12.22
C ASP A 283 6.08 24.90 11.42
N THR A 284 7.17 25.05 10.67
CA THR A 284 7.86 24.00 9.92
C THR A 284 9.34 24.32 9.79
N TYR A 285 10.14 23.35 9.34
CA TYR A 285 11.59 23.50 9.18
C TYR A 285 11.95 23.67 7.70
N TYR A 286 12.41 24.88 7.34
CA TYR A 286 12.81 25.19 5.97
C TYR A 286 14.30 24.93 5.74
N TYR A 287 14.59 24.37 4.58
CA TYR A 287 15.92 24.25 4.02
C TYR A 287 15.78 24.15 2.49
N GLU A 288 16.84 24.49 1.76
CA GLU A 288 16.88 24.22 0.32
C GLU A 288 17.22 22.75 0.12
N ASN A 289 16.24 21.97 -0.33
CA ASN A 289 16.41 20.54 -0.54
C ASN A 289 17.11 20.28 -1.87
N ALA A 290 18.10 19.38 -1.88
CA ALA A 290 18.89 19.08 -3.07
C ALA A 290 19.01 17.56 -3.29
N PRO A 291 19.30 17.11 -4.54
CA PRO A 291 19.08 17.86 -5.78
C PRO A 291 17.58 18.04 -6.09
N ASN A 292 17.24 18.82 -7.11
CA ASN A 292 15.86 19.11 -7.55
C ASN A 292 15.00 19.68 -6.43
N ALA A 293 15.26 20.93 -6.05
CA ALA A 293 14.58 21.57 -4.94
C ALA A 293 13.10 21.83 -5.21
N ASN A 294 12.26 21.78 -4.18
CA ASN A 294 10.92 22.36 -4.20
C ASN A 294 10.82 23.66 -3.37
N VAL A 295 11.82 23.92 -2.52
CA VAL A 295 11.99 25.14 -1.74
C VAL A 295 13.42 25.63 -1.87
N TRP A 296 13.60 26.94 -2.03
CA TRP A 296 14.91 27.57 -2.24
C TRP A 296 15.25 28.58 -1.15
N SER A 297 16.51 28.64 -0.76
CA SER A 297 17.06 29.54 0.28
C SER A 297 17.22 30.98 -0.19
N SER A 298 17.07 31.25 -1.49
CA SER A 298 17.15 32.61 -2.05
C SER A 298 16.34 32.73 -3.35
N LEU A 299 15.96 33.97 -3.71
CA LEU A 299 15.36 34.26 -5.01
C LEU A 299 16.31 33.90 -6.15
N GLY A 300 17.62 34.13 -5.96
CA GLY A 300 18.66 33.81 -6.94
C GLY A 300 18.75 32.32 -7.23
N SER A 301 18.72 31.47 -6.20
CA SER A 301 18.73 30.01 -6.39
C SER A 301 17.44 29.52 -7.05
N CYS A 302 16.27 30.02 -6.65
CA CYS A 302 15.00 29.70 -7.30
C CYS A 302 14.99 30.08 -8.79
N THR A 303 15.34 31.33 -9.12
CA THR A 303 15.30 31.83 -10.51
C THR A 303 16.31 31.11 -11.41
N THR A 304 17.49 30.79 -10.87
CA THR A 304 18.51 30.00 -11.57
C THR A 304 18.04 28.58 -11.86
N ASP A 305 17.45 27.92 -10.86
CA ASP A 305 16.92 26.56 -11.00
C ASP A 305 15.68 26.51 -11.90
N ALA A 306 14.84 27.55 -11.86
CA ALA A 306 13.71 27.70 -12.78
C ALA A 306 14.21 27.79 -14.22
N ALA A 307 15.14 28.71 -14.51
CA ALA A 307 15.72 28.88 -15.84
C ALA A 307 16.40 27.61 -16.35
N ARG A 308 17.16 26.90 -15.51
CA ARG A 308 17.83 25.63 -15.87
C ARG A 308 16.84 24.54 -16.27
N ASN A 309 15.66 24.53 -15.65
CA ASN A 309 14.63 23.53 -15.86
C ASN A 309 13.51 24.02 -16.80
N ASN A 310 13.78 25.04 -17.64
CA ASN A 310 12.82 25.63 -18.59
C ASN A 310 11.49 26.09 -17.94
N ARG A 311 11.56 26.54 -16.69
CA ARG A 311 10.45 27.12 -15.94
C ARG A 311 10.54 28.64 -15.94
N ASN A 312 9.40 29.32 -15.83
CA ASN A 312 9.37 30.77 -15.77
C ASN A 312 9.94 31.28 -14.44
N ALA A 313 11.07 31.97 -14.50
CA ALA A 313 11.77 32.49 -13.32
C ALA A 313 10.95 33.54 -12.56
N THR A 314 10.01 34.24 -13.21
CA THR A 314 9.20 35.27 -12.52
C THR A 314 8.20 34.69 -11.52
N ASP A 315 7.93 33.38 -11.58
CA ASP A 315 6.97 32.71 -10.70
C ASP A 315 7.59 32.33 -9.33
N CYS A 316 8.91 32.46 -9.21
CA CYS A 316 9.63 32.37 -7.95
C CYS A 316 9.15 33.46 -7.00
N ARG A 317 8.63 33.05 -5.84
CA ARG A 317 8.07 33.95 -4.84
C ARG A 317 8.39 33.50 -3.43
N LEU A 318 8.40 34.46 -2.50
CA LEU A 318 8.64 34.18 -1.10
C LEU A 318 7.53 33.26 -0.55
N ILE A 319 7.88 32.37 0.36
CA ILE A 319 6.91 31.63 1.15
C ILE A 319 6.34 32.59 2.19
N GLU A 320 5.10 32.97 1.96
CA GLU A 320 4.34 33.91 2.78
C GLU A 320 2.98 33.32 3.10
N GLN A 321 2.45 33.67 4.27
CA GLN A 321 1.09 33.34 4.61
C GLN A 321 0.15 34.31 3.87
N GLN A 322 -0.96 33.80 3.33
CA GLN A 322 -1.92 34.64 2.63
C GLN A 322 -2.61 35.55 3.66
N TYR A 323 -2.78 36.84 3.31
CA TYR A 323 -3.36 37.90 4.13
C TYR A 323 -4.58 37.43 4.96
N PRO A 324 -4.74 37.86 6.24
CA PRO A 324 -4.14 39.04 6.92
C PRO A 324 -2.85 38.78 7.71
N SER A 325 -2.09 37.75 7.37
CA SER A 325 -0.94 37.31 8.15
C SER A 325 0.40 37.88 7.66
N SER A 326 1.27 38.20 8.62
CA SER A 326 2.61 38.79 8.42
C SER A 326 3.74 37.76 8.38
N CYS A 327 3.42 36.45 8.30
CA CYS A 327 4.43 35.40 8.25
C CYS A 327 5.14 35.47 6.89
N THR A 328 6.42 35.80 6.95
CA THR A 328 7.35 35.73 5.83
C THR A 328 8.53 34.88 6.26
N THR A 329 8.97 33.97 5.40
CA THR A 329 10.22 33.23 5.60
C THR A 329 11.34 33.89 4.78
N GLN A 330 12.57 33.41 4.87
CA GLN A 330 13.63 33.76 3.90
C GLN A 330 13.72 32.74 2.74
N PHE A 331 12.70 31.90 2.58
CA PHE A 331 12.65 30.82 1.61
C PHE A 331 11.61 31.08 0.53
N TYR A 332 11.84 30.50 -0.64
CA TYR A 332 11.09 30.73 -1.87
C TYR A 332 10.48 29.43 -2.36
N ARG A 333 9.34 29.56 -3.04
CA ARG A 333 8.67 28.47 -3.75
C ARG A 333 8.37 28.89 -5.18
N TRP A 334 8.19 27.90 -6.04
CA TRP A 334 7.89 28.10 -7.46
C TRP A 334 6.53 27.51 -7.84
N ASP A 335 6.23 26.29 -7.39
CA ASP A 335 5.02 25.57 -7.81
C ASP A 335 3.73 26.39 -7.58
N PRO A 336 2.77 26.35 -8.52
CA PRO A 336 1.54 27.12 -8.43
C PRO A 336 0.58 26.55 -7.38
N ASP A 337 -0.30 27.40 -6.87
CA ASP A 337 -1.40 26.94 -6.01
C ASP A 337 -2.56 26.35 -6.86
N PRO A 338 -3.35 25.38 -6.34
CA PRO A 338 -3.19 24.72 -5.04
C PRO A 338 -2.02 23.70 -5.04
N ASP A 339 -1.09 23.91 -4.12
CA ASP A 339 0.09 23.07 -3.91
C ASP A 339 -0.12 22.18 -2.68
N ILE A 340 0.02 20.87 -2.85
CA ILE A 340 -0.19 19.91 -1.77
C ILE A 340 0.81 20.10 -0.62
N MET A 341 2.02 20.62 -0.89
CA MET A 341 3.00 20.95 0.16
C MET A 341 2.68 22.26 0.87
N ARG A 342 1.67 23.02 0.41
CA ARG A 342 1.15 24.21 1.09
C ARG A 342 -0.11 23.91 1.87
N ASP A 343 -1.01 23.13 1.28
CA ASP A 343 -2.28 22.75 1.89
C ASP A 343 -2.45 21.23 1.79
N ALA A 344 -2.20 20.53 2.88
CA ALA A 344 -2.32 19.07 2.93
C ALA A 344 -3.76 18.56 2.62
N GLN A 345 -4.78 19.42 2.67
CA GLN A 345 -6.16 19.04 2.37
C GLN A 345 -6.52 19.13 0.89
N SER A 346 -5.70 19.80 0.06
CA SER A 346 -6.04 20.04 -1.35
C SER A 346 -4.81 20.18 -2.25
N GLY A 347 -5.03 20.18 -3.57
CA GLY A 347 -3.95 20.38 -4.54
C GLY A 347 -3.21 19.11 -4.95
N LYS A 348 -2.08 19.32 -5.63
CA LYS A 348 -1.22 18.29 -6.22
C LYS A 348 0.24 18.66 -6.06
N PHE A 349 1.14 17.71 -6.30
CA PHE A 349 2.55 18.03 -6.45
C PHE A 349 2.76 18.81 -7.75
N GLY A 350 3.28 20.03 -7.65
CA GLY A 350 3.64 20.83 -8.81
C GLY A 350 4.85 20.27 -9.56
N VAL A 351 5.34 21.01 -10.55
CA VAL A 351 6.45 20.58 -11.41
C VAL A 351 7.73 20.39 -10.60
N ALA A 352 8.07 21.32 -9.70
CA ALA A 352 9.30 21.24 -8.91
C ALA A 352 9.26 20.04 -7.95
N ALA A 353 8.14 19.87 -7.23
CA ALA A 353 7.94 18.71 -6.39
C ALA A 353 7.99 17.40 -7.19
N THR A 354 7.35 17.35 -8.37
CA THR A 354 7.34 16.17 -9.24
C THR A 354 8.74 15.81 -9.74
N GLN A 355 9.58 16.80 -10.09
CA GLN A 355 10.98 16.55 -10.47
C GLN A 355 11.76 15.86 -9.36
N ARG A 356 11.55 16.28 -8.11
CA ARG A 356 12.19 15.64 -6.96
C ARG A 356 11.67 14.23 -6.71
N ILE A 357 10.36 14.04 -6.79
CA ILE A 357 9.72 12.72 -6.66
C ILE A 357 10.29 11.76 -7.71
N GLY A 358 10.32 12.19 -8.98
CA GLY A 358 10.91 11.43 -10.07
C GLY A 358 12.38 11.08 -9.82
N TYR A 359 13.20 12.05 -9.38
CA TYR A 359 14.59 11.81 -9.03
C TYR A 359 14.75 10.74 -7.94
N VAL A 360 13.96 10.81 -6.86
CA VAL A 360 14.03 9.83 -5.76
C VAL A 360 13.64 8.44 -6.27
N LEU A 361 12.56 8.36 -7.05
CA LEU A 361 12.13 7.11 -7.67
C LEU A 361 13.21 6.56 -8.61
N GLU A 362 13.87 7.37 -9.43
CA GLU A 362 14.97 6.94 -10.31
C GLU A 362 16.15 6.32 -9.56
N GLN A 363 16.41 6.75 -8.32
CA GLN A 363 17.46 6.14 -7.49
C GLN A 363 17.08 4.76 -6.94
N THR A 364 15.79 4.41 -6.94
CA THR A 364 15.26 3.12 -6.49
C THR A 364 15.05 2.19 -7.69
N GLY A 365 15.15 0.87 -7.48
CA GLY A 365 14.90 -0.12 -8.55
C GLY A 365 15.95 -0.27 -9.69
N GLY A 366 16.96 0.60 -9.82
CA GLY A 366 17.94 0.51 -10.91
C GLY A 366 19.28 -0.15 -10.54
N GLY A 367 19.65 -1.24 -11.23
CA GLY A 367 21.05 -1.65 -11.34
C GLY A 367 21.83 -0.54 -12.05
N ARG A 368 22.90 -0.03 -11.42
CA ARG A 368 23.83 0.88 -12.09
C ARG A 368 24.46 0.13 -13.27
N SER A 369 24.15 0.55 -14.49
CA SER A 369 25.05 0.36 -15.64
C SER A 369 26.18 1.38 -15.57
#